data_AF-B0G342-F1
#
_entry.id   AF-B0G342-F1
#
_cell.length_a   1.000
_cell.length_b   1.000
_cell.length_c   1.000
_cell.angle_alpha   90.00
_cell.angle_beta   90.00
_cell.angle_gamma   90.00
#
_symmetry.space_group_name_H-M   'P 1'
#
loop_
_entity.id
_entity.type
_entity.pdbx_description
1 polymer ?
#
loop_
_entity_poly.entity_id
_entity_poly.type
_entity_poly.pdbx_seq_one_letter_code
_entity_poly.pdbx_strand_id
1 'polypeptide(L)'
;MNRRLCDWLEDELGLAKMAEDLRRDLDQNATLEEFVLTILKGSVIYAPSEIVKIQNLLEQLKNQRDVERAKYKADSLMKSGEYESAILVYQSILSQDWDESVNKKFYGKIYGCLGSAYGYLFLYKEAALMFKEAYSICEEEDMLKAYIYCCYRGLPEKDYVKMLSGNSMFLSMSAKIKAEMEEAKKENDLDFSDEKLITWKSENRRIDKKS
;
A
#
# COMPACT_ATOMS: atom_id res chain seq x y z
N MET A 1 17.70 16.05 11.44
CA MET A 1 17.78 17.52 11.36
C MET A 1 19.19 17.89 10.88
N ASN A 2 19.33 18.73 9.86
CA ASN A 2 20.55 18.82 9.05
C ASN A 2 20.96 20.27 8.76
N ARG A 3 22.10 20.72 9.32
CA ARG A 3 22.65 22.06 9.05
C ARG A 3 23.04 22.28 7.58
N ARG A 4 23.51 21.23 6.89
CA ARG A 4 23.86 21.33 5.46
C ARG A 4 22.66 21.66 4.58
N LEU A 5 21.44 21.29 5.00
CA LEU A 5 20.23 21.71 4.30
C LEU A 5 20.03 23.23 4.42
N CYS A 6 20.34 23.82 5.58
CA CYS A 6 20.23 25.27 5.77
C CYS A 6 21.22 26.02 4.89
N ASP A 7 22.47 25.53 4.83
CA ASP A 7 23.51 26.11 3.97
C ASP A 7 23.11 26.03 2.49
N TRP A 8 22.63 24.87 2.03
CA TRP A 8 22.12 24.70 0.67
C TRP A 8 20.92 25.62 0.35
N LEU A 9 19.99 25.81 1.30
CA LEU A 9 18.85 26.72 1.12
C LEU A 9 19.30 28.17 0.94
N GLU A 10 20.32 28.61 1.69
CA GLU A 10 20.87 29.96 1.58
C GLU A 10 21.68 30.15 0.30
N ASP A 11 22.63 29.25 0.02
CA ASP A 11 23.62 29.43 -1.04
C ASP A 11 23.04 29.10 -2.43
N GLU A 12 22.26 28.04 -2.55
CA GLU A 12 21.80 27.53 -3.86
C GLU A 12 20.40 28.04 -4.23
N LEU A 13 19.51 28.23 -3.24
CA LEU A 13 18.15 28.74 -3.46
C LEU A 13 17.97 30.21 -3.10
N GLY A 14 18.97 30.86 -2.49
CA GLY A 14 18.87 32.27 -2.08
C GLY A 14 17.88 32.51 -0.93
N LEU A 15 17.47 31.46 -0.21
CA LEU A 15 16.45 31.50 0.84
C LEU A 15 17.08 31.79 2.22
N ALA A 16 17.89 32.85 2.31
CA ALA A 16 18.67 33.18 3.51
C ALA A 16 17.83 33.30 4.79
N LYS A 17 16.65 33.93 4.72
CA LYS A 17 15.74 34.06 5.87
C LYS A 17 15.23 32.71 6.36
N MET A 18 14.88 31.80 5.45
CA MET A 18 14.45 30.44 5.81
C MET A 18 15.60 29.66 6.42
N ALA A 19 16.81 29.77 5.86
CA ALA A 19 18.00 29.13 6.41
C ALA A 19 18.29 29.63 7.83
N GLU A 20 18.18 30.93 8.09
CA GLU A 20 18.31 31.51 9.43
C GLU A 20 17.26 30.99 10.41
N ASP A 21 15.98 30.98 10.00
CA ASP A 21 14.89 30.44 10.81
C ASP A 21 15.10 28.96 11.16
N LEU A 22 15.55 28.15 10.20
CA LEU A 22 15.87 26.73 10.43
C LEU A 22 17.11 26.52 11.30
N ARG A 23 18.14 27.37 11.19
CA ARG A 23 19.30 27.32 12.09
C ARG A 23 18.89 27.65 13.53
N ARG A 24 18.00 28.64 13.71
CA ARG A 24 17.43 28.97 15.03
C ARG A 24 16.65 27.79 15.60
N ASP A 25 15.85 27.10 14.79
CA ASP A 25 15.12 25.89 15.21
C ASP A 25 16.10 24.79 15.67
N LEU A 26 17.21 24.59 14.96
CA LEU A 26 18.26 23.63 15.36
C LEU A 26 18.92 24.03 16.68
N ASP A 27 19.23 25.31 16.87
CA ASP A 27 19.91 25.82 18.07
C ASP A 27 18.99 25.76 19.30
N GLN A 28 17.67 25.84 19.10
CA GLN A 28 16.66 25.75 20.15
C GLN A 28 16.19 24.32 20.43
N ASN A 29 16.79 23.30 19.81
CA ASN A 29 16.36 21.90 19.89
C ASN A 29 14.88 21.71 19.52
N ALA A 30 14.41 22.41 18.48
CA ALA A 30 13.08 22.22 17.93
C ALA A 30 12.85 20.75 17.56
N THR A 31 11.62 20.30 17.66
CA THR A 31 11.20 18.98 17.23
C THR A 31 11.29 18.86 15.70
N LEU A 32 11.35 17.62 15.20
CA LEU A 32 11.31 17.38 13.75
C LEU A 32 10.04 17.95 13.12
N GLU A 33 8.92 17.93 13.85
CA GLU A 33 7.64 18.51 13.42
C GLU A 33 7.75 20.02 13.22
N GLU A 34 8.25 20.75 14.23
CA GLU A 34 8.47 22.20 14.15
C GLU A 34 9.41 22.55 12.99
N PHE A 35 10.52 21.81 12.85
CA PHE A 35 11.48 22.01 11.77
C PHE A 35 10.83 21.83 10.39
N VAL A 36 9.99 20.82 10.20
CA VAL A 36 9.25 20.60 8.94
C VAL A 36 8.22 21.71 8.70
N LEU A 37 7.49 22.13 9.74
CA LEU A 37 6.51 23.20 9.62
C LEU A 37 7.14 24.55 9.26
N THR A 38 8.34 24.85 9.74
CA THR A 38 9.12 26.05 9.34
C THR A 38 9.42 26.03 7.85
N ILE A 39 9.86 24.89 7.29
CA ILE A 39 10.09 24.73 5.84
C ILE A 39 8.78 24.95 5.07
N LEU A 40 7.70 24.28 5.47
CA LEU A 40 6.42 24.34 4.76
C LEU A 40 5.85 25.76 4.74
N LYS A 41 5.87 26.47 5.88
CA LYS A 41 5.42 27.86 5.99
C LYS A 41 6.29 28.81 5.18
N GLY A 42 7.61 28.63 5.20
CA GLY A 42 8.54 29.48 4.46
C GLY A 42 8.53 29.24 2.95
N SER A 43 8.08 28.08 2.47
CA SER A 43 8.07 27.73 1.04
C SER A 43 7.01 28.49 0.23
N VAL A 44 5.96 29.01 0.89
CA VAL A 44 4.84 29.77 0.30
C VAL A 44 4.08 29.01 -0.82
N ILE A 45 4.30 27.71 -0.99
CA ILE A 45 3.61 26.85 -1.96
C ILE A 45 2.38 26.13 -1.40
N TYR A 46 2.21 26.14 -0.06
CA TYR A 46 1.10 25.49 0.62
C TYR A 46 0.12 26.52 1.19
N ALA A 47 -1.17 26.27 1.02
CA ALA A 47 -2.20 27.05 1.69
C ALA A 47 -2.16 26.82 3.21
N PRO A 48 -2.55 27.80 4.04
CA PRO A 48 -2.59 27.63 5.50
C PRO A 48 -3.39 26.40 5.96
N SER A 49 -4.48 26.06 5.25
CA SER A 49 -5.29 24.88 5.54
C SER A 49 -4.58 23.56 5.24
N GLU A 50 -3.67 23.52 4.26
CA GLU A 50 -2.85 22.35 3.95
C GLU A 50 -1.76 22.14 5.00
N ILE A 51 -1.15 23.24 5.48
CA ILE A 51 -0.18 23.20 6.58
C ILE A 51 -0.82 22.64 7.85
N VAL A 52 -2.05 23.06 8.18
CA VAL A 52 -2.80 22.50 9.33
C VAL A 52 -3.09 21.00 9.15
N LYS A 53 -3.44 20.55 7.94
CA LYS A 53 -3.64 19.11 7.67
C LYS A 53 -2.35 18.31 7.88
N ILE A 54 -1.21 18.84 7.41
CA ILE A 54 0.10 18.19 7.59
C ILE A 54 0.49 18.16 9.07
N GLN A 55 0.26 19.25 9.81
CA GLN A 55 0.53 19.31 11.25
C GLN A 55 -0.27 18.23 12.01
N ASN A 56 -1.59 18.13 11.76
CA ASN A 56 -2.43 17.11 12.39
C ASN A 56 -1.96 15.69 12.04
N LEU A 57 -1.46 15.48 10.82
CA LEU A 57 -0.88 14.20 10.42
C LEU A 57 0.40 13.89 11.19
N LEU A 58 1.31 14.86 11.33
CA LEU A 58 2.56 14.68 12.08
C LEU A 58 2.28 14.36 13.55
N GLU A 59 1.33 15.05 14.17
CA GLU A 59 0.91 14.80 15.54
C GLU A 59 0.32 13.38 15.71
N GLN A 60 -0.51 12.94 14.76
CA GLN A 60 -1.04 11.57 14.75
C GLN A 60 0.08 10.54 14.63
N LEU A 61 1.05 10.76 13.73
CA LEU A 61 2.17 9.84 13.52
C LEU A 61 3.11 9.77 14.74
N LYS A 62 3.31 10.88 15.45
CA LYS A 62 4.19 10.96 16.62
C LYS A 62 3.83 9.95 17.71
N ASN A 63 2.54 9.67 17.88
CA ASN A 63 2.02 8.76 18.91
C ASN A 63 1.88 7.31 18.43
N GLN A 64 2.20 7.02 17.17
CA GLN A 64 2.11 5.67 16.60
C GLN A 64 3.42 4.91 16.73
N ARG A 65 3.33 3.58 16.82
CA ARG A 65 4.51 2.71 16.78
C ARG A 65 5.15 2.70 15.41
N ASP A 66 6.43 2.33 15.36
CA ASP A 66 7.22 2.30 14.14
C ASP A 66 6.57 1.44 13.05
N VAL A 67 6.03 0.27 13.43
CA VAL A 67 5.30 -0.64 12.54
C VAL A 67 3.99 -0.03 12.01
N GLU A 68 3.29 0.76 12.82
CA GLU A 68 2.06 1.46 12.42
C GLU A 68 2.37 2.60 11.45
N ARG A 69 3.43 3.37 11.69
CA ARG A 69 3.91 4.43 10.78
C ARG A 69 4.37 3.84 9.44
N ALA A 70 5.08 2.71 9.47
CA ALA A 70 5.50 2.01 8.26
C ALA A 70 4.28 1.51 7.45
N LYS A 71 3.29 0.92 8.12
CA LYS A 71 2.03 0.51 7.47
C LYS A 71 1.30 1.72 6.89
N TYR A 72 1.20 2.83 7.63
CA TYR A 72 0.57 4.06 7.15
C TYR A 72 1.24 4.59 5.87
N LYS A 73 2.57 4.57 5.82
CA LYS A 73 3.33 4.92 4.61
C LYS A 73 2.95 4.00 3.43
N ALA A 74 2.94 2.69 3.64
CA ALA A 74 2.58 1.72 2.61
C ALA A 74 1.13 1.90 2.12
N ASP A 75 0.19 2.11 3.04
CA ASP A 75 -1.23 2.38 2.72
C ASP A 75 -1.39 3.69 1.93
N SER A 76 -0.56 4.70 2.21
CA SER A 76 -0.57 5.96 1.47
C SER A 76 -0.06 5.80 0.04
N LEU A 77 1.02 5.03 -0.14
CA LEU A 77 1.55 4.65 -1.46
C LEU A 77 0.53 3.81 -2.26
N MET A 78 -0.21 2.92 -1.61
CA MET A 78 -1.30 2.18 -2.24
C MET A 78 -2.39 3.12 -2.77
N LYS A 79 -2.78 4.12 -1.98
CA LYS A 79 -3.81 5.10 -2.37
C LYS A 79 -3.36 6.02 -3.51
N SER A 80 -2.06 6.32 -3.63
CA SER A 80 -1.50 7.10 -4.74
C SER A 80 -1.27 6.27 -6.01
N GLY A 81 -1.46 4.95 -5.96
CA GLY A 81 -1.21 4.04 -7.10
C GLY A 81 0.25 3.62 -7.25
N GLU A 82 1.11 3.93 -6.28
CA GLU A 82 2.53 3.55 -6.24
C GLU A 82 2.70 2.12 -5.71
N TYR A 83 2.11 1.15 -6.39
CA TYR A 83 2.01 -0.23 -5.90
C TYR A 83 3.37 -0.91 -5.68
N GLU A 84 4.36 -0.67 -6.54
CA GLU A 84 5.71 -1.24 -6.38
C GLU A 84 6.40 -0.72 -5.10
N SER A 85 6.32 0.60 -4.86
CA SER A 85 6.83 1.22 -3.64
C SER A 85 6.10 0.70 -2.40
N ALA A 86 4.77 0.55 -2.48
CA ALA A 86 3.98 -0.01 -1.39
C ALA A 86 4.37 -1.46 -1.05
N ILE A 87 4.57 -2.29 -2.07
CA ILE A 87 5.04 -3.68 -1.92
C ILE A 87 6.35 -3.72 -1.13
N LEU A 88 7.34 -2.91 -1.50
CA LEU A 88 8.63 -2.87 -0.81
C LEU A 88 8.48 -2.51 0.67
N VAL A 89 7.62 -1.55 0.99
CA VAL A 89 7.38 -1.16 2.39
C VAL A 89 6.65 -2.27 3.15
N TYR A 90 5.59 -2.86 2.61
CA TYR A 90 4.90 -3.98 3.28
C TYR A 90 5.83 -5.19 3.50
N GLN A 91 6.63 -5.56 2.50
CA GLN A 91 7.63 -6.62 2.63
C GLN A 91 8.64 -6.29 3.73
N SER A 92 9.11 -5.04 3.81
CA SER A 92 10.07 -4.63 4.85
C SER A 92 9.49 -4.73 6.27
N ILE A 93 8.17 -4.59 6.43
CA ILE A 93 7.49 -4.78 7.72
C ILE A 93 7.43 -6.27 8.05
N LEU A 94 7.09 -7.11 7.06
CA LEU A 94 6.93 -8.57 7.24
C LEU A 94 8.26 -9.32 7.35
N SER A 95 9.37 -8.75 6.88
CA SER A 95 10.71 -9.34 7.00
C SER A 95 11.34 -9.14 8.37
N GLN A 96 10.73 -8.31 9.23
CA GLN A 96 11.17 -8.07 10.60
C GLN A 96 10.38 -8.94 11.57
N ASP A 97 10.92 -9.11 12.78
CA ASP A 97 10.18 -9.78 13.86
C ASP A 97 8.90 -9.01 14.18
N TRP A 98 7.84 -9.76 14.52
CA TRP A 98 6.56 -9.14 14.84
C TRP A 98 6.65 -8.41 16.17
N ASP A 99 6.25 -7.15 16.16
CA ASP A 99 6.11 -6.34 17.36
C ASP A 99 4.97 -6.92 18.22
N GLU A 100 5.33 -7.49 19.36
CA GLU A 100 4.37 -8.14 20.28
C GLU A 100 3.40 -7.14 20.93
N SER A 101 3.66 -5.83 20.84
CA SER A 101 2.75 -4.81 21.35
C SER A 101 1.52 -4.63 20.46
N VAL A 102 1.57 -5.02 19.17
CA VAL A 102 0.42 -4.98 18.26
C VAL A 102 -0.33 -6.30 18.23
N ASN A 103 -1.63 -6.24 17.93
CA ASN A 103 -2.44 -7.43 17.73
C ASN A 103 -1.96 -8.19 16.48
N LYS A 104 -1.86 -9.54 16.53
CA LYS A 104 -1.50 -10.37 15.36
C LYS A 104 -2.35 -10.10 14.11
N LYS A 105 -3.63 -9.74 14.26
CA LYS A 105 -4.50 -9.34 13.14
C LYS A 105 -4.00 -8.10 12.40
N PHE A 106 -3.16 -7.27 13.02
CA PHE A 106 -2.45 -6.18 12.34
C PHE A 106 -1.57 -6.71 11.21
N TYR A 107 -0.80 -7.77 11.46
CA TYR A 107 0.04 -8.42 10.45
C TYR A 107 -0.79 -9.15 9.40
N GLY A 108 -1.89 -9.79 9.79
CA GLY A 108 -2.84 -10.36 8.83
C GLY A 108 -3.40 -9.31 7.87
N LYS A 109 -3.70 -8.10 8.36
CA LYS A 109 -4.08 -6.96 7.50
C LYS A 109 -2.95 -6.49 6.59
N ILE A 110 -1.69 -6.50 7.04
CA ILE A 110 -0.53 -6.18 6.18
C ILE A 110 -0.41 -7.20 5.05
N TYR A 111 -0.54 -8.49 5.33
CA TYR A 111 -0.60 -9.53 4.29
C TYR A 111 -1.74 -9.27 3.30
N GLY A 112 -2.94 -8.92 3.77
CA GLY A 112 -4.06 -8.58 2.89
C GLY A 112 -3.80 -7.34 2.01
N CYS A 113 -3.17 -6.30 2.57
CA CYS A 113 -2.78 -5.12 1.81
C CYS A 113 -1.69 -5.44 0.77
N LEU A 114 -0.70 -6.25 1.12
CA LEU A 114 0.34 -6.71 0.19
C LEU A 114 -0.26 -7.59 -0.92
N GLY A 115 -1.20 -8.46 -0.59
CA GLY A 115 -1.97 -9.24 -1.57
C GLY A 115 -2.74 -8.34 -2.54
N SER A 116 -3.36 -7.27 -2.03
CA SER A 116 -4.03 -6.27 -2.86
C SER A 116 -3.05 -5.56 -3.80
N ALA A 117 -1.87 -5.18 -3.30
CA ALA A 117 -0.83 -4.54 -4.10
C ALA A 117 -0.37 -5.42 -5.27
N TYR A 118 -0.11 -6.70 -5.02
CA TYR A 118 0.18 -7.67 -6.08
C TYR A 118 -1.00 -7.84 -7.05
N GLY A 119 -2.23 -7.85 -6.54
CA GLY A 119 -3.45 -7.93 -7.35
C GLY A 119 -3.59 -6.78 -8.35
N TYR A 120 -3.29 -5.54 -7.94
CA TYR A 120 -3.26 -4.37 -8.83
C TYR A 120 -2.23 -4.49 -9.96
N LEU A 121 -1.12 -5.20 -9.72
CA LEU A 121 -0.10 -5.51 -10.74
C LEU A 121 -0.39 -6.81 -11.51
N PHE A 122 -1.57 -7.40 -11.32
CA PHE A 122 -2.00 -8.66 -11.90
C PHE A 122 -1.13 -9.87 -11.48
N LEU A 123 -0.35 -9.76 -10.41
CA LEU A 123 0.50 -10.82 -9.86
C LEU A 123 -0.31 -11.76 -8.97
N TYR A 124 -1.23 -12.51 -9.61
CA TYR A 124 -2.25 -13.28 -8.89
C TYR A 124 -1.72 -14.45 -8.07
N LYS A 125 -0.59 -15.05 -8.46
CA LYS A 125 0.00 -16.17 -7.70
C LYS A 125 0.57 -15.66 -6.38
N GLU A 126 1.29 -14.55 -6.45
CA GLU A 126 1.86 -13.82 -5.32
C GLU A 126 0.75 -13.27 -4.43
N ALA A 127 -0.27 -12.66 -5.02
CA ALA A 127 -1.44 -12.17 -4.30
C ALA A 127 -2.17 -13.30 -3.54
N ALA A 128 -2.38 -14.45 -4.18
CA ALA A 128 -3.02 -15.60 -3.53
C ALA A 128 -2.24 -16.08 -2.30
N LEU A 129 -0.91 -16.18 -2.38
CA LEU A 129 -0.09 -16.55 -1.22
C LEU A 129 -0.32 -15.57 -0.05
N MET A 130 -0.31 -14.27 -0.32
CA MET A 130 -0.49 -13.25 0.73
C MET A 130 -1.91 -13.27 1.31
N PHE A 131 -2.95 -13.39 0.49
CA PHE A 131 -4.32 -13.48 1.00
C PHE A 131 -4.59 -14.76 1.79
N LYS A 132 -3.92 -15.87 1.44
CA LYS A 132 -4.00 -17.11 2.21
C LYS A 132 -3.42 -16.94 3.61
N GLU A 133 -2.24 -16.32 3.73
CA GLU A 133 -1.63 -16.00 5.03
C GLU A 133 -2.50 -15.01 5.81
N ALA A 134 -3.02 -13.97 5.14
CA ALA A 134 -3.93 -13.00 5.74
C ALA A 134 -5.18 -13.68 6.33
N TYR A 135 -5.82 -14.58 5.57
CA TYR A 135 -7.00 -15.32 6.02
C TYR A 135 -6.68 -16.25 7.20
N SER A 136 -5.52 -16.90 7.19
CA SER A 136 -5.11 -17.78 8.31
C SER A 136 -4.95 -17.03 9.64
N ILE A 137 -4.68 -15.72 9.60
CA ILE A 137 -4.48 -14.89 10.80
C ILE A 137 -5.77 -14.16 11.20
N CYS A 138 -6.48 -13.58 10.24
CA CYS A 138 -7.63 -12.73 10.51
C CYS A 138 -8.96 -13.47 10.51
N GLU A 139 -9.05 -14.56 9.73
CA GLU A 139 -10.25 -15.39 9.48
C GLU A 139 -11.43 -14.58 8.91
N GLU A 140 -11.14 -13.51 8.15
CA GLU A 140 -12.15 -12.63 7.54
C GLU A 140 -12.59 -13.14 6.16
N GLU A 141 -13.90 -13.12 5.89
CA GLU A 141 -14.49 -13.63 4.64
C GLU A 141 -13.96 -12.91 3.40
N ASP A 142 -13.70 -11.59 3.49
CA ASP A 142 -13.15 -10.79 2.38
C ASP A 142 -11.76 -11.26 1.95
N MET A 143 -10.92 -11.70 2.89
CA MET A 143 -9.57 -12.22 2.59
C MET A 143 -9.66 -13.59 1.91
N LEU A 144 -10.61 -14.43 2.34
CA LEU A 144 -10.89 -15.70 1.66
C LEU A 144 -11.40 -15.46 0.24
N LYS A 145 -12.34 -14.53 0.08
CA LYS A 145 -12.87 -14.15 -1.24
C LYS A 145 -11.75 -13.68 -2.18
N ALA A 146 -10.87 -12.81 -1.70
CA ALA A 146 -9.72 -12.34 -2.45
C ALA A 146 -8.73 -13.47 -2.81
N TYR A 147 -8.46 -14.38 -1.86
CA TYR A 147 -7.65 -15.58 -2.11
C TYR A 147 -8.22 -16.45 -3.24
N ILE A 148 -9.51 -16.82 -3.14
CA ILE A 148 -10.17 -17.68 -4.13
C ILE A 148 -10.21 -17.00 -5.50
N TYR A 149 -10.48 -15.70 -5.55
CA TYR A 149 -10.43 -14.93 -6.79
C TYR A 149 -9.04 -14.95 -7.43
N CYS A 150 -7.98 -14.73 -6.63
CA CYS A 150 -6.61 -14.77 -7.13
C CYS A 150 -6.24 -16.17 -7.65
N CYS A 151 -6.65 -17.24 -6.97
CA CYS A 151 -6.47 -18.61 -7.45
C CYS A 151 -7.21 -18.87 -8.77
N TYR A 152 -8.45 -18.40 -8.90
CA TYR A 152 -9.22 -18.51 -10.14
C TYR A 152 -8.52 -17.83 -11.32
N ARG A 153 -7.91 -16.65 -11.08
CA ARG A 153 -7.20 -15.90 -12.13
C ARG A 153 -5.77 -16.38 -12.38
N GLY A 154 -5.13 -17.03 -11.41
CA GLY A 154 -3.69 -17.32 -11.43
C GLY A 154 -3.33 -18.80 -11.65
N LEU A 155 -4.25 -19.73 -11.42
CA LEU A 155 -4.02 -21.17 -11.57
C LEU A 155 -4.63 -21.73 -12.86
N PRO A 156 -4.05 -22.79 -13.44
CA PRO A 156 -4.72 -23.60 -14.46
C PRO A 156 -6.04 -24.18 -13.91
N GLU A 157 -7.03 -24.32 -14.78
CA GLU A 157 -8.38 -24.78 -14.40
C GLU A 157 -8.36 -26.09 -13.60
N LYS A 158 -7.56 -27.06 -14.04
CA LYS A 158 -7.40 -28.35 -13.37
C LYS A 158 -6.94 -28.20 -11.91
N ASP A 159 -5.98 -27.33 -11.66
CA ASP A 159 -5.43 -27.10 -10.32
C ASP A 159 -6.41 -26.32 -9.45
N TYR A 160 -7.12 -25.35 -10.04
CA TYR A 160 -8.18 -24.61 -9.38
C TYR A 160 -9.33 -25.53 -8.93
N VAL A 161 -9.84 -26.37 -9.82
CA VAL A 161 -10.91 -27.34 -9.50
C VAL A 161 -10.46 -28.31 -8.41
N LYS A 162 -9.22 -28.81 -8.48
CA LYS A 162 -8.64 -29.66 -7.44
C LYS A 162 -8.61 -28.94 -6.08
N MET A 163 -8.18 -27.69 -6.04
CA MET A 163 -8.14 -26.88 -4.82
C MET A 163 -9.54 -26.71 -4.20
N LEU A 164 -10.56 -26.47 -5.02
CA LEU A 164 -11.94 -26.31 -4.54
C LEU A 164 -12.53 -27.63 -4.01
N SER A 165 -12.26 -28.75 -4.69
CA SER A 165 -12.88 -30.05 -4.38
C SER A 165 -12.64 -30.56 -2.95
N GLY A 166 -11.56 -30.10 -2.29
CA GLY A 166 -11.23 -30.46 -0.92
C GLY A 166 -11.91 -29.61 0.17
N ASN A 167 -12.66 -28.56 -0.19
CA ASN A 167 -13.19 -27.61 0.78
C ASN A 167 -14.55 -27.01 0.36
N SER A 168 -15.62 -27.35 1.10
CA SER A 168 -16.98 -26.88 0.83
C SER A 168 -17.13 -25.35 0.94
N MET A 169 -16.39 -24.70 1.84
CA MET A 169 -16.37 -23.25 1.98
C MET A 169 -15.77 -22.59 0.72
N PHE A 170 -14.72 -23.19 0.15
CA PHE A 170 -14.10 -22.69 -1.07
C PHE A 170 -15.04 -22.83 -2.27
N LEU A 171 -15.76 -23.95 -2.38
CA LEU A 171 -16.79 -24.14 -3.42
C LEU A 171 -17.88 -23.08 -3.32
N SER A 172 -18.42 -22.84 -2.12
CA SER A 172 -19.43 -21.80 -1.88
C SER A 172 -18.90 -20.42 -2.27
N MET A 173 -17.69 -20.06 -1.82
CA MET A 173 -17.08 -18.77 -2.14
C MET A 173 -16.81 -18.61 -3.64
N SER A 174 -16.33 -19.66 -4.31
CA SER A 174 -16.12 -19.63 -5.76
C SER A 174 -17.44 -19.40 -6.52
N ALA A 175 -18.56 -19.94 -6.05
CA ALA A 175 -19.86 -19.72 -6.68
C ALA A 175 -20.30 -18.26 -6.53
N LYS A 176 -20.15 -17.67 -5.31
CA LYS A 176 -20.43 -16.25 -5.05
C LYS A 176 -19.60 -15.34 -5.98
N ILE A 177 -18.28 -15.57 -6.05
CA ILE A 177 -17.37 -14.77 -6.88
C ILE A 177 -17.77 -14.83 -8.36
N LYS A 178 -18.11 -16.02 -8.88
CA LYS A 178 -18.55 -16.17 -10.27
C LYS A 178 -19.85 -15.41 -10.55
N ALA A 179 -20.82 -15.45 -9.64
CA ALA A 179 -22.07 -14.72 -9.78
C ALA A 179 -21.83 -13.20 -9.84
N GLU A 180 -21.04 -12.66 -8.91
CA GLU A 180 -20.72 -11.23 -8.86
C GLU A 180 -19.93 -10.76 -10.10
N MET A 181 -19.02 -11.58 -10.62
CA MET A 181 -18.29 -11.24 -11.85
C MET A 181 -19.22 -11.16 -13.06
N GLU A 182 -20.21 -12.06 -13.16
CA GLU A 182 -21.18 -12.03 -14.26
C GLU A 182 -22.16 -10.85 -14.13
N GLU A 183 -22.51 -10.45 -12.91
CA GLU A 183 -23.29 -9.24 -12.64
C GLU A 183 -22.50 -7.99 -13.04
N ALA A 184 -21.24 -7.86 -12.61
CA ALA A 184 -20.39 -6.73 -12.95
C ALA A 184 -20.13 -6.61 -14.47
N LYS A 185 -20.00 -7.73 -15.19
CA LYS A 185 -19.88 -7.71 -16.67
C LYS A 185 -21.12 -7.12 -17.33
N LYS A 186 -22.31 -7.49 -16.87
CA LYS A 186 -23.59 -6.99 -17.41
C LYS A 186 -23.79 -5.51 -17.11
N GLU A 187 -23.49 -5.08 -15.89
CA GLU A 187 -23.65 -3.68 -15.48
C GLU A 187 -22.77 -2.71 -16.28
N ASN A 188 -21.57 -3.15 -16.65
CA ASN A 188 -20.58 -2.31 -17.33
C ASN A 188 -20.59 -2.49 -18.86
N ASP A 189 -21.56 -3.22 -19.43
CA ASP A 189 -21.65 -3.56 -20.86
C ASP A 189 -20.32 -4.07 -21.45
N LEU A 190 -19.63 -4.90 -20.66
CA LEU A 190 -18.28 -5.36 -20.96
C LEU A 190 -18.32 -6.61 -21.84
N ASP A 191 -18.28 -6.42 -23.16
CA ASP A 191 -18.08 -7.51 -24.12
C ASP A 191 -16.59 -7.81 -24.38
N PHE A 192 -15.89 -8.25 -23.33
CA PHE A 192 -14.53 -8.79 -23.48
C PHE A 192 -14.44 -10.25 -23.02
N SER A 193 -13.84 -11.09 -23.86
CA SER A 193 -13.53 -12.47 -23.51
C SER A 193 -12.38 -12.54 -22.50
N ASP A 194 -12.32 -13.62 -21.71
CA ASP A 194 -11.19 -13.87 -20.81
C ASP A 194 -9.86 -13.91 -21.57
N GLU A 195 -9.85 -14.34 -22.84
CA GLU A 195 -8.67 -14.31 -23.72
C GLU A 195 -8.17 -12.88 -24.00
N LYS A 196 -9.07 -11.95 -24.36
CA LYS A 196 -8.70 -10.54 -24.58
C LYS A 196 -8.10 -9.91 -23.31
N LEU A 197 -8.65 -10.26 -22.15
CA LEU A 197 -8.15 -9.79 -20.86
C LEU A 197 -6.75 -10.32 -20.56
N ILE A 198 -6.46 -11.59 -20.89
CA ILE A 198 -5.13 -12.19 -20.74
C ILE A 198 -4.11 -11.44 -21.61
N THR A 199 -4.43 -11.22 -22.89
CA THR A 199 -3.56 -10.48 -23.82
C THR A 199 -3.26 -9.07 -23.31
N TRP A 200 -4.30 -8.33 -22.92
CA TRP A 200 -4.14 -6.98 -22.38
C TRP A 200 -3.25 -6.96 -21.12
N LYS A 201 -3.40 -7.94 -20.22
CA LYS A 201 -2.56 -8.06 -19.01
C LYS A 201 -1.10 -8.32 -19.37
N SER A 202 -0.81 -9.18 -20.35
CA SER A 202 0.58 -9.41 -20.80
C SER A 202 1.20 -8.15 -21.40
N GLU A 203 0.46 -7.36 -22.17
CA GLU A 203 0.96 -6.14 -22.80
C GLU A 203 1.18 -4.99 -21.79
N ASN A 204 0.43 -5.00 -20.69
CA ASN A 204 0.43 -3.93 -19.68
C ASN A 204 1.18 -4.29 -18.38
N ARG A 205 1.61 -5.55 -18.21
CA ARG A 205 2.57 -5.91 -17.15
C ARG A 205 3.91 -5.23 -17.44
N ARG A 206 4.20 -4.17 -16.69
CA ARG A 206 5.46 -3.38 -16.81
C ARG A 206 6.73 -4.18 -16.51
N ILE A 207 6.60 -5.37 -15.92
CA ILE A 207 7.72 -6.27 -15.58
C ILE A 207 8.43 -6.78 -16.84
N ASP A 208 7.70 -6.96 -17.95
CA ASP A 208 8.28 -7.50 -19.20
C ASP A 208 8.80 -6.40 -20.15
N LYS A 209 8.66 -5.11 -19.81
CA LYS A 209 9.14 -3.98 -20.63
C LYS A 209 10.56 -3.53 -20.30
N LYS A 210 11.43 -4.46 -19.91
CA LYS A 210 12.89 -4.26 -19.90
C LYS A 210 13.53 -5.12 -20.98
N SER A 211 13.71 -4.52 -22.15
CA SER A 211 14.70 -4.90 -23.16
C SER A 211 15.30 -3.63 -23.72
#